data_AF-Z9JNP8-F1
#
_entry.id   AF-Z9JNP8-F1
#
_cell.length_a   1.000
_cell.length_b   1.000
_cell.length_c   1.000
_cell.angle_alpha   90.00
_cell.angle_beta   90.00
_cell.angle_gamma   90.00
#
_symmetry.space_group_name_H-M   'P 1'
#
loop_
_entity.id
_entity.type
_entity.pdbx_description
1 polymer ?
#
loop_
_entity_poly.entity_id
_entity_poly.type
_entity_poly.pdbx_seq_one_letter_code
_entity_poly.pdbx_strand_id
1 'polypeptide(L)'
;MLRVLSLLGLLAPVLGAVVLMVFRRRAPGPAALGLIACVLALLASGVGLVAERTAFLGGDLEGMTHRIEAAGLIRLLLMGAAVLVLLGAAAMGRHVSSTWVAAAVAGLVLCLAGAATQLLAIDLGAEHEGLTLLAAMLVEAVRFALIGAGTLLLCLGVVTSRPAATGPAEEPLVLAGRSAQHAWRLYQQLGARRR
;
A
#
# COMPACT_ATOMS: atom_id res chain seq x y z
N MET A 1 2.62 4.68 -19.98
CA MET A 1 3.46 4.19 -18.86
C MET A 1 2.83 4.35 -17.48
N LEU A 2 1.93 5.35 -17.26
CA LEU A 2 1.05 5.46 -16.09
C LEU A 2 0.35 4.15 -15.68
N ARG A 3 -0.04 3.30 -16.65
CA ARG A 3 -0.70 2.00 -16.38
C ARG A 3 0.11 1.02 -15.55
N VAL A 4 1.45 1.01 -15.70
CA VAL A 4 2.30 0.03 -14.99
C VAL A 4 2.45 0.44 -13.52
N LEU A 5 2.62 1.74 -13.28
CA LEU A 5 2.65 2.32 -11.93
C LEU A 5 1.30 2.18 -11.21
N SER A 6 0.18 2.42 -11.91
CA SER A 6 -1.14 2.19 -11.33
C SER A 6 -1.42 0.72 -11.03
N LEU A 7 -0.96 -0.20 -11.89
CA LEU A 7 -1.07 -1.65 -11.66
C LEU A 7 -0.25 -2.07 -10.43
N LEU A 8 0.92 -1.48 -10.21
CA LEU A 8 1.75 -1.75 -9.03
C LEU A 8 1.07 -1.33 -7.73
N GLY A 9 0.41 -0.17 -7.71
CA GLY A 9 -0.37 0.27 -6.55
C GLY A 9 -1.53 -0.67 -6.21
N LEU A 10 -2.18 -1.24 -7.23
CA LEU A 10 -3.27 -2.21 -7.08
C LEU A 10 -2.79 -3.61 -6.64
N LEU A 11 -1.56 -3.97 -6.96
CA LEU A 11 -1.01 -5.29 -6.61
C LEU A 11 -0.87 -5.48 -5.10
N ALA A 12 -0.55 -4.42 -4.34
CA ALA A 12 -0.35 -4.50 -2.90
C ALA A 12 -1.60 -5.00 -2.12
N PRO A 13 -2.80 -4.37 -2.25
CA PRO A 13 -3.99 -4.86 -1.58
C PRO A 13 -4.48 -6.22 -2.12
N VAL A 14 -4.21 -6.54 -3.39
CA VAL A 14 -4.50 -7.88 -3.94
C VAL A 14 -3.61 -8.94 -3.27
N LEU A 15 -2.31 -8.68 -3.15
CA LEU A 15 -1.39 -9.57 -2.44
C LEU A 15 -1.77 -9.69 -0.96
N GLY A 16 -2.14 -8.59 -0.30
CA GLY A 16 -2.67 -8.60 1.06
C GLY A 16 -3.90 -9.50 1.20
N ALA A 17 -4.87 -9.37 0.29
CA ALA A 17 -6.07 -10.20 0.26
C ALA A 17 -5.75 -11.69 0.04
N VAL A 18 -4.82 -12.01 -0.88
CA VAL A 18 -4.37 -13.39 -1.13
C VAL A 18 -3.73 -13.98 0.13
N VAL A 19 -2.83 -13.24 0.79
CA VAL A 19 -2.22 -13.66 2.06
C VAL A 19 -3.31 -13.93 3.10
N LEU A 20 -4.24 -13.00 3.31
CA LEU A 20 -5.33 -13.19 4.26
C LEU A 20 -6.20 -14.40 3.92
N MET A 21 -6.46 -14.66 2.63
CA MET A 21 -7.28 -15.78 2.18
C MET A 21 -6.58 -17.13 2.37
N VAL A 22 -5.26 -17.19 2.12
CA VAL A 22 -4.44 -18.39 2.35
C VAL A 22 -4.35 -18.70 3.85
N PHE A 23 -4.15 -17.67 4.68
CA PHE A 23 -3.99 -17.81 6.13
C PHE A 23 -5.31 -17.66 6.93
N ARG A 24 -6.47 -17.53 6.27
CA ARG A 24 -7.79 -17.32 6.93
C ARG A 24 -8.14 -18.40 7.95
N ARG A 25 -7.68 -19.63 7.72
CA ARG A 25 -7.91 -20.77 8.62
C ARG A 25 -7.26 -20.58 10.00
N ARG A 26 -6.23 -19.72 10.12
CA ARG A 26 -5.59 -19.40 11.40
C ARG A 26 -6.33 -18.33 12.19
N ALA A 27 -7.18 -17.51 11.54
CA ALA A 27 -7.79 -16.33 12.15
C ALA A 27 -9.02 -15.83 11.38
N PRO A 28 -10.15 -16.56 11.38
CA PRO A 28 -11.28 -16.28 10.48
C PRO A 28 -11.88 -14.88 10.67
N GLY A 29 -12.08 -14.43 11.92
CA GLY A 29 -12.62 -13.10 12.21
C GLY A 29 -11.68 -11.96 11.78
N PRO A 30 -10.43 -11.93 12.26
CA PRO A 30 -9.46 -10.91 11.86
C PRO A 30 -9.12 -10.92 10.38
N ALA A 31 -9.11 -12.09 9.73
CA ALA A 31 -8.93 -12.19 8.29
C ALA A 31 -10.11 -11.57 7.51
N ALA A 32 -11.35 -11.72 7.99
CA ALA A 32 -12.52 -11.08 7.37
C ALA A 32 -12.43 -9.54 7.47
N LEU A 33 -12.05 -9.00 8.62
CA LEU A 33 -11.81 -7.57 8.79
C LEU A 33 -10.66 -7.08 7.89
N GLY A 34 -9.57 -7.84 7.80
CA GLY A 34 -8.46 -7.52 6.91
C GLY A 34 -8.87 -7.53 5.43
N LEU A 35 -9.76 -8.43 5.01
CA LEU A 35 -10.29 -8.46 3.65
C LEU A 35 -11.15 -7.22 3.36
N ILE A 36 -11.99 -6.81 4.31
CA ILE A 36 -12.76 -5.56 4.21
C ILE A 36 -11.80 -4.38 4.04
N ALA A 37 -10.71 -4.32 4.79
CA ALA A 37 -9.71 -3.27 4.64
C ALA A 37 -9.00 -3.32 3.27
N CYS A 38 -8.71 -4.50 2.73
CA CYS A 38 -8.16 -4.64 1.37
C CYS A 38 -9.14 -4.10 0.32
N VAL A 39 -10.44 -4.34 0.48
CA VAL A 39 -11.48 -3.78 -0.40
C VAL A 39 -11.52 -2.26 -0.29
N LEU A 40 -11.46 -1.69 0.92
CA LEU A 40 -11.37 -0.24 1.11
C LEU A 40 -10.13 0.36 0.45
N ALA A 41 -8.97 -0.29 0.58
CA ALA A 41 -7.72 0.15 -0.06
C ALA A 41 -7.79 0.07 -1.60
N LEU A 42 -8.47 -0.95 -2.14
CA LEU A 42 -8.74 -1.07 -3.58
C LEU A 42 -9.66 0.06 -4.06
N LEU A 43 -10.72 0.36 -3.33
CA LEU A 43 -11.62 1.48 -3.64
C LEU A 43 -10.89 2.82 -3.58
N ALA A 44 -10.06 3.04 -2.54
CA ALA A 44 -9.23 4.24 -2.42
C ALA A 44 -8.29 4.42 -3.63
N SER A 45 -7.68 3.32 -4.10
CA SER A 45 -6.83 3.32 -5.30
C SER A 45 -7.65 3.58 -6.56
N GLY A 46 -8.85 3.00 -6.67
CA GLY A 46 -9.77 3.22 -7.79
C GLY A 46 -10.23 4.67 -7.90
N VAL A 47 -10.58 5.32 -6.79
CA VAL A 47 -10.98 6.74 -6.76
C VAL A 47 -9.86 7.63 -7.30
N GLY A 48 -8.60 7.35 -6.95
CA GLY A 48 -7.45 8.08 -7.50
C GLY A 48 -7.36 7.98 -9.02
N LEU A 49 -7.57 6.78 -9.58
CA LEU A 49 -7.54 6.56 -11.03
C LEU A 49 -8.70 7.23 -11.77
N VAL A 50 -9.90 7.23 -11.16
CA VAL A 50 -11.07 7.89 -11.74
C VAL A 50 -10.89 9.40 -11.75
N ALA A 51 -10.37 9.98 -10.66
CA ALA A 51 -10.13 11.41 -10.54
C ALA A 51 -9.19 11.94 -11.64
N GLU A 52 -8.07 11.25 -11.88
CA GLU A 52 -7.13 11.58 -12.96
C GLU A 52 -7.79 11.50 -14.35
N ARG A 53 -8.67 10.53 -14.56
CA ARG A 53 -9.39 10.37 -15.84
C ARG A 53 -10.44 11.44 -16.07
N THR A 54 -11.18 11.81 -15.03
CA THR A 54 -12.20 12.86 -15.14
C THR A 54 -11.59 14.25 -15.30
N ALA A 55 -10.41 14.51 -14.74
CA ALA A 55 -9.69 15.77 -14.92
C ALA A 55 -9.25 16.00 -16.38
N PHE A 56 -9.07 14.93 -17.16
CA PHE A 56 -8.71 15.02 -18.58
C PHE A 56 -9.93 15.23 -19.51
N LEU A 57 -11.16 15.05 -19.00
CA LEU A 57 -12.41 14.99 -19.79
C LEU A 57 -13.39 16.14 -19.52
N GLY A 58 -13.19 16.97 -18.50
CA GLY A 58 -14.15 17.99 -18.07
C GLY A 58 -13.62 19.41 -18.14
N GLY A 59 -14.33 20.28 -18.89
CA GLY A 59 -14.13 21.72 -18.93
C GLY A 59 -14.66 22.46 -17.68
N ASP A 60 -14.28 23.74 -17.63
CA ASP A 60 -14.43 24.73 -16.56
C ASP A 60 -13.50 24.54 -15.35
N LEU A 61 -12.58 25.49 -15.15
CA LEU A 61 -11.42 25.41 -14.24
C LEU A 61 -11.83 25.32 -12.76
N GLU A 62 -12.97 25.92 -12.39
CA GLU A 62 -13.41 26.09 -11.01
C GLU A 62 -14.19 24.85 -10.50
N GLY A 63 -14.89 24.15 -11.39
CA GLY A 63 -15.49 22.85 -11.08
C GLY A 63 -14.47 21.71 -10.99
N MET A 64 -13.30 21.88 -11.62
CA MET A 64 -12.26 20.87 -11.69
C MET A 64 -11.43 20.80 -10.40
N THR A 65 -11.05 21.94 -9.83
CA THR A 65 -10.33 22.02 -8.54
C THR A 65 -11.14 21.39 -7.40
N HIS A 66 -12.44 21.68 -7.32
CA HIS A 66 -13.28 21.15 -6.24
C HIS A 66 -13.46 19.63 -6.32
N ARG A 67 -13.51 19.05 -7.53
CA ARG A 67 -13.58 17.59 -7.72
C ARG A 67 -12.27 16.88 -7.38
N ILE A 68 -11.13 17.49 -7.72
CA ILE A 68 -9.81 16.96 -7.40
C ILE A 68 -9.59 16.92 -5.88
N GLU A 69 -9.98 17.99 -5.19
CA GLU A 69 -9.86 18.09 -3.73
C GLU A 69 -10.77 17.08 -3.02
N ALA A 70 -12.05 16.97 -3.45
CA ALA A 70 -12.99 15.99 -2.91
C ALA A 70 -12.51 14.54 -3.13
N ALA A 71 -12.00 14.21 -4.33
CA ALA A 71 -11.47 12.89 -4.61
C ALA A 71 -10.22 12.56 -3.77
N GLY A 72 -9.36 13.57 -3.54
CA GLY A 72 -8.21 13.47 -2.65
C GLY A 72 -8.62 13.14 -1.22
N LEU A 73 -9.61 13.86 -0.68
CA LEU A 73 -10.16 13.65 0.67
C LEU A 73 -10.79 12.26 0.80
N ILE A 74 -11.63 11.83 -0.16
CA ILE A 74 -12.25 10.50 -0.15
C ILE A 74 -11.18 9.41 -0.15
N ARG A 75 -10.15 9.54 -1.00
CA ARG A 75 -9.02 8.61 -1.05
C ARG A 75 -8.29 8.54 0.30
N LEU A 76 -8.03 9.68 0.91
CA LEU A 76 -7.35 9.75 2.21
C LEU A 76 -8.19 9.09 3.32
N LEU A 77 -9.49 9.35 3.34
CA LEU A 77 -10.42 8.84 4.33
C LEU A 77 -10.59 7.31 4.21
N LEU A 78 -10.77 6.81 2.99
CA LEU A 78 -10.82 5.36 2.72
C LEU A 78 -9.52 4.66 3.12
N MET A 79 -8.37 5.29 2.84
CA MET A 79 -7.07 4.71 3.18
C MET A 79 -6.80 4.73 4.69
N GLY A 80 -7.14 5.82 5.37
CA GLY A 80 -7.10 5.92 6.82
C GLY A 80 -8.00 4.86 7.47
N ALA A 81 -9.23 4.71 6.98
CA ALA A 81 -10.15 3.67 7.44
C ALA A 81 -9.57 2.26 7.24
N ALA A 82 -8.99 1.97 6.06
CA ALA A 82 -8.35 0.68 5.79
C ALA A 82 -7.21 0.38 6.78
N VAL A 83 -6.34 1.36 7.04
CA VAL A 83 -5.23 1.21 8.00
C VAL A 83 -5.75 0.96 9.41
N LEU A 84 -6.77 1.71 9.86
CA LEU A 84 -7.37 1.52 11.19
C LEU A 84 -8.02 0.14 11.34
N VAL A 85 -8.74 -0.33 10.33
CA VAL A 85 -9.34 -1.67 10.33
C VAL A 85 -8.25 -2.75 10.36
N LEU A 86 -7.15 -2.58 9.62
CA LEU A 86 -6.03 -3.54 9.67
C LEU A 86 -5.34 -3.55 11.02
N LEU A 87 -5.13 -2.38 11.65
CA LEU A 87 -4.58 -2.29 13.00
C LEU A 87 -5.50 -2.96 14.03
N GLY A 88 -6.80 -2.70 13.95
CA GLY A 88 -7.80 -3.35 14.80
C GLY A 88 -7.80 -4.87 14.61
N ALA A 89 -7.79 -5.35 13.37
CA ALA A 89 -7.71 -6.77 13.05
C ALA A 89 -6.40 -7.40 13.55
N ALA A 90 -5.28 -6.68 13.47
CA ALA A 90 -3.99 -7.14 13.96
C ALA A 90 -3.96 -7.24 15.49
N ALA A 91 -4.56 -6.29 16.21
CA ALA A 91 -4.61 -6.28 17.66
C ALA A 91 -5.64 -7.27 18.25
N MET A 92 -6.68 -7.63 17.50
CA MET A 92 -7.82 -8.41 18.00
C MET A 92 -7.43 -9.81 18.47
N GLY A 93 -7.65 -10.04 19.78
CA GLY A 93 -7.51 -11.34 20.44
C GLY A 93 -6.07 -11.79 20.67
N ARG A 94 -5.13 -10.85 20.85
CA ARG A 94 -3.70 -11.14 20.99
C ARG A 94 -3.09 -10.60 22.28
N HIS A 95 -2.13 -11.34 22.83
CA HIS A 95 -1.13 -10.80 23.74
C HIS A 95 -0.03 -10.06 22.95
N VAL A 96 0.57 -9.04 23.58
CA VAL A 96 1.61 -8.20 22.97
C VAL A 96 2.80 -9.10 22.57
N SER A 97 2.98 -9.33 21.28
CA SER A 97 4.11 -10.07 20.73
C SER A 97 4.94 -9.09 19.91
N SER A 98 6.26 -9.08 20.13
CA SER A 98 7.16 -8.11 19.51
C SER A 98 7.07 -8.09 17.98
N THR A 99 6.86 -9.26 17.35
CA THR A 99 6.78 -9.43 15.90
C THR A 99 5.59 -8.74 15.23
N TRP A 100 4.36 -8.87 15.76
CA TRP A 100 3.21 -8.21 15.13
C TRP A 100 3.22 -6.71 15.38
N VAL A 101 3.68 -6.28 16.57
CA VAL A 101 3.84 -4.85 16.89
C VAL A 101 4.86 -4.21 15.96
N ALA A 102 6.01 -4.86 15.72
CA ALA A 102 7.00 -4.37 14.78
C ALA A 102 6.42 -4.26 13.36
N ALA A 103 5.66 -5.26 12.89
CA ALA A 103 5.01 -5.21 11.58
C ALA A 103 3.93 -4.12 11.50
N ALA A 104 3.16 -3.92 12.57
CA ALA A 104 2.13 -2.89 12.64
C ALA A 104 2.72 -1.48 12.65
N VAL A 105 3.76 -1.25 13.46
CA VAL A 105 4.48 0.03 13.54
C VAL A 105 5.17 0.31 12.21
N ALA A 106 5.91 -0.64 11.64
CA ALA A 106 6.55 -0.46 10.33
C ALA A 106 5.52 -0.20 9.24
N GLY A 107 4.40 -0.94 9.24
CA GLY A 107 3.32 -0.74 8.29
C GLY A 107 2.68 0.65 8.40
N LEU A 108 2.39 1.10 9.62
CA LEU A 108 1.85 2.43 9.90
C LEU A 108 2.83 3.53 9.48
N VAL A 109 4.11 3.40 9.82
CA VAL A 109 5.15 4.37 9.44
C VAL A 109 5.27 4.48 7.92
N LEU A 110 5.25 3.37 7.18
CA LEU A 110 5.29 3.40 5.72
C LEU A 110 4.03 4.06 5.13
N CYS A 111 2.84 3.75 5.66
CA CYS A 111 1.60 4.40 5.22
C CYS A 111 1.64 5.91 5.48
N LEU A 112 2.10 6.34 6.65
CA LEU A 112 2.24 7.76 7.00
C LEU A 112 3.29 8.46 6.14
N ALA A 113 4.45 7.82 5.90
CA ALA A 113 5.48 8.35 5.02
C ALA A 113 4.96 8.53 3.59
N GLY A 114 4.22 7.54 3.07
CA GLY A 114 3.60 7.64 1.76
C GLY A 114 2.43 8.63 1.69
N ALA A 115 1.72 8.89 2.79
CA ALA A 115 0.75 9.99 2.85
C ALA A 115 1.47 11.36 2.86
N ALA A 116 2.56 11.47 3.63
CA ALA A 116 3.35 12.69 3.76
C ALA A 116 3.99 13.13 2.44
N THR A 117 4.27 12.21 1.51
CA THR A 117 4.78 12.58 0.18
C THR A 117 3.77 13.39 -0.64
N GLN A 118 2.48 13.42 -0.27
CA GLN A 118 1.51 14.36 -0.89
C GLN A 118 1.83 15.83 -0.58
N LEU A 119 2.58 16.11 0.48
CA LEU A 119 3.00 17.46 0.86
C LEU A 119 4.23 17.93 0.07
N LEU A 120 4.86 17.04 -0.70
CA LEU A 120 6.00 17.36 -1.55
C LEU A 120 5.51 17.89 -2.90
N ALA A 121 5.19 19.18 -2.97
CA ALA A 121 5.04 19.88 -4.23
C ALA A 121 6.43 20.27 -4.74
N ILE A 122 6.95 19.52 -5.72
CA ILE A 122 8.21 19.85 -6.38
C ILE A 122 7.89 20.76 -7.56
N ASP A 123 8.18 22.04 -7.43
CA ASP A 123 8.14 23.01 -8.53
C ASP A 123 9.58 23.47 -8.83
N LEU A 124 10.10 23.06 -9.99
CA LEU A 124 11.44 23.42 -10.47
C LEU A 124 11.41 24.63 -11.41
N GLY A 125 10.26 25.29 -11.55
CA GLY A 125 10.07 26.46 -12.41
C GLY A 125 9.79 26.10 -13.88
N ALA A 126 9.27 27.07 -14.62
CA ALA A 126 8.80 26.91 -16.00
C ALA A 126 9.88 26.46 -16.99
N GLU A 127 11.16 26.72 -16.70
CA GLU A 127 12.27 26.32 -17.56
C GLU A 127 12.57 24.81 -17.52
N HIS A 128 12.01 24.08 -16.55
CA HIS A 128 12.31 22.66 -16.32
C HIS A 128 11.07 21.77 -16.31
N GLU A 129 10.07 22.09 -17.14
CA GLU A 129 8.77 21.39 -17.18
C GLU A 129 8.90 19.86 -17.27
N GLY A 130 9.83 19.35 -18.09
CA GLY A 130 10.09 17.92 -18.21
C GLY A 130 10.66 17.27 -16.94
N LEU A 131 11.53 17.98 -16.21
CA LEU A 131 12.09 17.52 -14.94
C LEU A 131 11.05 17.58 -13.82
N THR A 132 10.22 18.62 -13.80
CA THR A 132 9.07 18.74 -12.89
C THR A 132 8.11 17.56 -13.07
N LEU A 133 7.78 17.21 -14.31
CA LEU A 133 6.94 16.06 -14.61
C LEU A 133 7.58 14.74 -14.18
N LEU A 134 8.88 14.55 -14.45
CA LEU A 134 9.60 13.34 -14.04
C LEU A 134 9.68 13.21 -12.51
N ALA A 135 9.93 14.30 -11.80
CA ALA A 135 9.96 14.36 -10.34
C ALA A 135 8.57 14.06 -9.75
N ALA A 136 7.51 14.64 -10.30
CA ALA A 136 6.13 14.35 -9.89
C ALA A 136 5.79 12.87 -10.08
N MET A 137 6.16 12.28 -11.22
CA MET A 137 5.98 10.84 -11.46
C MET A 137 6.75 9.97 -10.46
N LEU A 138 7.98 10.37 -10.12
CA LEU A 138 8.80 9.65 -9.14
C LEU A 138 8.20 9.73 -7.72
N VAL A 139 7.75 10.92 -7.30
CA VAL A 139 7.08 11.11 -6.01
C VAL A 139 5.82 10.27 -5.92
N GLU A 140 5.00 10.24 -6.97
CA GLU A 140 3.78 9.41 -6.98
C GLU A 140 4.12 7.91 -6.98
N ALA A 141 5.19 7.49 -7.66
CA ALA A 141 5.68 6.11 -7.59
C ALA A 141 6.10 5.71 -6.17
N VAL A 142 6.89 6.56 -5.50
CA VAL A 142 7.35 6.36 -4.12
C VAL A 142 6.16 6.30 -3.18
N ARG A 143 5.20 7.22 -3.35
CA ARG A 143 3.94 7.24 -2.59
C ARG A 143 3.20 5.91 -2.68
N PHE A 144 2.94 5.43 -3.89
CA PHE A 144 2.25 4.15 -4.10
C PHE A 144 3.03 2.97 -3.51
N ALA A 145 4.35 2.96 -3.65
CA ALA A 145 5.20 1.91 -3.10
C ALA A 145 5.16 1.88 -1.56
N LEU A 146 5.29 3.03 -0.91
CA LEU A 146 5.27 3.15 0.56
C LEU A 146 3.92 2.74 1.13
N ILE A 147 2.83 3.26 0.55
CA ILE A 147 1.47 2.93 0.99
C ILE A 147 1.17 1.44 0.77
N GLY A 148 1.55 0.90 -0.39
CA GLY A 148 1.35 -0.52 -0.71
C GLY A 148 2.16 -1.46 0.19
N ALA A 149 3.44 -1.14 0.44
CA ALA A 149 4.27 -1.90 1.37
C ALA A 149 3.73 -1.83 2.80
N GLY A 150 3.28 -0.65 3.24
CA GLY A 150 2.68 -0.46 4.57
C GLY A 150 1.41 -1.29 4.77
N THR A 151 0.49 -1.26 3.81
CA THR A 151 -0.74 -2.09 3.85
C THR A 151 -0.44 -3.59 3.83
N LEU A 152 0.56 -4.03 3.05
CA LEU A 152 0.96 -5.43 3.01
C LEU A 152 1.57 -5.89 4.35
N LEU A 153 2.42 -5.07 4.97
CA LEU A 153 2.96 -5.34 6.31
C LEU A 153 1.86 -5.42 7.37
N LEU A 154 0.87 -4.53 7.30
CA LEU A 154 -0.29 -4.58 8.19
C LEU A 154 -1.09 -5.87 7.99
N CYS A 155 -1.34 -6.28 6.74
CA CYS A 155 -1.98 -7.57 6.43
C CYS A 155 -1.19 -8.76 6.98
N LEU A 156 0.15 -8.75 6.86
CA LEU A 156 1.01 -9.76 7.48
C LEU A 156 0.91 -9.72 9.01
N GLY A 157 0.85 -8.53 9.61
CA GLY A 157 0.61 -8.33 11.04
C GLY A 157 -0.68 -9.01 11.53
N VAL A 158 -1.73 -9.04 10.71
CA VAL A 158 -3.00 -9.71 11.04
C VAL A 158 -2.83 -11.22 11.22
N VAL A 159 -1.99 -11.87 10.42
CA VAL A 159 -1.87 -13.33 10.36
C VAL A 159 -0.63 -13.91 11.06
N THR A 160 0.40 -13.10 11.29
CA THR A 160 1.65 -13.51 11.97
C THR A 160 1.43 -13.88 13.42
N SER A 161 2.27 -14.76 13.97
CA SER A 161 2.25 -15.22 15.38
C SER A 161 0.85 -15.59 15.91
N ARG A 162 0.02 -16.17 15.03
CA ARG A 162 -1.20 -16.88 15.39
C ARG A 162 -0.97 -18.39 15.25
N PRO A 163 -1.40 -19.20 16.23
CA PRO A 163 -1.20 -20.64 16.19
C PRO A 163 -1.86 -21.23 14.93
N ALA A 164 -1.09 -21.99 14.16
CA ALA A 164 -1.62 -22.68 12.99
C ALA A 164 -2.51 -23.84 13.44
N ALA A 165 -3.73 -23.93 12.89
CA ALA A 165 -4.64 -25.04 13.19
C ALA A 165 -4.12 -26.41 12.69
N THR A 166 -3.11 -26.44 11.82
CA THR A 166 -2.56 -27.64 11.19
C THR A 166 -1.03 -27.54 11.07
N GLY A 167 -0.31 -28.07 12.06
CA GLY A 167 1.14 -28.32 12.02
C GLY A 167 2.07 -27.09 12.05
N PRO A 168 3.40 -27.31 12.03
CA PRO A 168 4.42 -26.26 12.06
C PRO A 168 4.54 -25.60 10.68
N ALA A 169 3.50 -24.88 10.27
CA ALA A 169 3.52 -24.12 9.02
C ALA A 169 4.24 -22.78 9.25
N GLU A 170 5.27 -22.52 8.44
CA GLU A 170 6.17 -21.36 8.56
C GLU A 170 5.44 -20.01 8.74
N GLU A 171 6.06 -19.11 9.50
CA GLU A 171 5.51 -17.78 9.74
C GLU A 171 5.50 -16.95 8.45
N PRO A 172 4.36 -16.31 8.10
CA PRO A 172 4.24 -15.57 6.84
C PRO A 172 5.21 -14.39 6.73
N LEU A 173 5.63 -13.79 7.85
CA LEU A 173 6.67 -12.74 7.84
C LEU A 173 8.03 -13.28 7.39
N VAL A 174 8.37 -14.51 7.81
CA VAL A 174 9.64 -15.16 7.46
C VAL A 174 9.67 -15.52 5.98
N LEU A 175 8.55 -16.04 5.46
CA LEU A 175 8.38 -16.29 4.02
C LEU A 175 8.54 -15.01 3.19
N ALA A 176 7.89 -13.92 3.61
CA ALA A 176 8.01 -12.63 2.94
C ALA A 176 9.44 -12.08 3.02
N GLY A 177 10.13 -12.24 4.14
CA GLY A 177 11.54 -11.86 4.29
C GLY A 177 12.46 -12.62 3.34
N ARG A 178 12.29 -13.95 3.21
CA ARG A 178 13.08 -14.76 2.27
C ARG A 178 12.83 -14.38 0.82
N SER A 179 11.57 -14.16 0.43
CA SER A 179 11.25 -13.76 -0.95
C SER A 179 11.84 -12.40 -1.30
N ALA A 180 11.78 -11.43 -0.37
CA ALA A 180 12.43 -10.12 -0.54
C ALA A 180 13.96 -10.25 -0.70
N GLN A 181 14.62 -11.07 0.13
CA GLN A 181 16.06 -11.33 0.01
C GLN A 181 16.43 -12.02 -1.31
N HIS A 182 15.59 -12.91 -1.84
CA HIS A 182 15.80 -13.51 -3.15
C HIS A 182 15.66 -12.50 -4.29
N ALA A 183 14.63 -11.65 -4.25
CA ALA A 183 14.43 -10.59 -5.23
C ALA A 183 15.61 -9.60 -5.23
N TRP A 184 16.11 -9.22 -4.05
CA TRP A 184 17.28 -8.34 -3.93
C TRP A 184 18.55 -8.95 -4.53
N ARG A 185 18.81 -10.24 -4.27
CA ARG A 185 19.94 -10.95 -4.86
C ARG A 185 19.86 -11.01 -6.38
N LEU A 186 18.68 -11.28 -6.95
CA LEU A 186 18.44 -11.24 -8.40
C LEU A 186 18.69 -9.85 -8.98
N TYR A 187 18.22 -8.80 -8.30
CA TYR A 187 18.45 -7.41 -8.72
C TYR A 187 19.95 -7.08 -8.76
N GLN A 188 20.69 -7.43 -7.71
CA GLN A 188 22.14 -7.22 -7.67
C GLN A 188 22.88 -7.98 -8.79
N GLN A 189 22.47 -9.22 -9.08
CA GLN A 189 23.06 -10.01 -10.17
C GLN A 189 22.80 -9.40 -11.55
N LEU A 190 21.61 -8.88 -11.80
CA LEU A 190 21.27 -8.21 -13.06
C LEU A 190 22.00 -6.86 -13.20
N GLY A 191 22.15 -6.13 -12.10
CA GLY A 191 22.93 -4.89 -12.06
C GLY A 191 24.41 -5.11 -12.34
N ALA A 192 24.98 -6.20 -11.82
CA ALA A 192 26.37 -6.57 -12.06
C ALA A 192 26.66 -7.00 -13.51
N ARG A 193 25.66 -7.48 -14.27
CA ARG A 193 25.81 -7.87 -15.68
C ARG A 193 25.73 -6.71 -16.68
N ARG A 194 25.28 -5.53 -16.25
CA ARG A 194 25.13 -4.33 -17.10
C ARG A 194 26.31 -3.36 -16.99
N ARG A 195 27.23 -3.59 -16.05
CA ARG A 195 28.51 -2.89 -15.95
C ARG A 195 29.59 -3.74 -16.60
#